data_AF-A0A2G0Q9U7-F1
#
_entry.id   AF-A0A2G0Q9U7-F1
#
_cell.length_a   1.000
_cell.length_b   1.000
_cell.length_c   1.000
_cell.angle_alpha   90.00
_cell.angle_beta   90.00
_cell.angle_gamma   90.00
#
_symmetry.space_group_name_H-M   'P 1'
#
loop_
_entity.id
_entity.type
_entity.pdbx_description
1 polymer ?
#
loop_
_entity_poly.entity_id
_entity_poly.type
_entity_poly.pdbx_seq_one_letter_code
_entity_poly.pdbx_strand_id
1 'polypeptide(L)'
;MKDAVQIVNEALNQGITLFVADNRLQYETSQDRIPPELLSEWKNHKQALIDFLSHIDSEADTYQLQDIQRYDSAEHYPLSFAQQRLWFIDQINEGSPQYNCKGDFRLREKLNLNAFTETIKMLLERHESLRTCFKIIDNEPRQVVMTDYDLPITEYDLSNLSEIAKKQHVKKFGKEEESQIFNLRADLMLRVRLIKLAENDYVILYTIHHIACDSWSMAIFLN
;
A
#
# COMPACT_ATOMS: atom_id res chain seq x y z
N MET A 1 -34.02 9.60 17.27
CA MET A 1 -34.33 10.01 15.88
C MET A 1 -32.99 10.08 15.18
N LYS A 2 -32.81 9.44 14.03
CA LYS A 2 -31.52 9.44 13.33
C LYS A 2 -31.20 10.83 12.79
N ASP A 3 -29.93 11.23 12.80
CA ASP A 3 -29.47 12.46 12.15
C ASP A 3 -29.10 12.21 10.68
N ALA A 4 -28.83 13.29 9.92
CA ALA A 4 -28.52 13.20 8.50
C ALA A 4 -27.25 12.36 8.22
N VAL A 5 -26.24 12.42 9.09
CA VAL A 5 -24.98 11.66 8.96
C VAL A 5 -25.25 10.17 9.07
N GLN A 6 -26.03 9.75 10.06
CA GLN A 6 -26.41 8.35 10.27
C GLN A 6 -27.18 7.78 9.09
N ILE A 7 -28.11 8.56 8.52
CA ILE A 7 -28.93 8.15 7.37
C ILE A 7 -28.07 8.01 6.10
N VAL A 8 -27.14 8.93 5.85
CA VAL A 8 -26.21 8.85 4.70
C VAL A 8 -25.29 7.64 4.83
N ASN A 9 -24.71 7.39 6.00
CA ASN A 9 -23.84 6.23 6.23
C ASN A 9 -24.60 4.90 6.08
N GLU A 10 -25.85 4.83 6.54
CA GLU A 10 -26.69 3.65 6.37
C GLU A 10 -27.02 3.39 4.90
N ALA A 11 -27.31 4.43 4.12
CA ALA A 11 -27.51 4.32 2.68
C ALA A 11 -26.24 3.81 1.98
N LEU A 12 -25.07 4.38 2.30
CA LEU A 12 -23.78 3.97 1.74
C LEU A 12 -23.42 2.52 2.07
N ASN A 13 -23.67 2.07 3.30
CA ASN A 13 -23.47 0.67 3.71
C ASN A 13 -24.38 -0.32 2.94
N GLN A 14 -25.46 0.19 2.36
CA GLN A 14 -26.34 -0.57 1.47
C GLN A 14 -25.99 -0.36 -0.02
N GLY A 15 -24.91 0.34 -0.35
CA GLY A 15 -24.54 0.62 -1.74
C GLY A 15 -25.49 1.60 -2.43
N ILE A 16 -26.02 2.55 -1.67
CA ILE A 16 -26.85 3.64 -2.17
C ILE A 16 -26.17 4.95 -1.84
N THR A 17 -25.87 5.74 -2.88
CA THR A 17 -25.28 7.06 -2.74
C THR A 17 -26.40 8.10 -2.78
N LEU A 18 -26.53 8.90 -1.73
CA LEU A 18 -27.44 10.07 -1.71
C LEU A 18 -26.66 11.31 -2.12
N PHE A 19 -27.25 12.14 -2.98
CA PHE A 19 -26.63 13.39 -3.44
C PHE A 19 -27.70 14.46 -3.69
N VAL A 20 -27.28 15.72 -3.84
CA VAL A 20 -28.18 16.83 -4.18
C VAL A 20 -27.90 17.29 -5.60
N ALA A 21 -28.94 17.30 -6.43
CA ALA A 21 -28.89 17.91 -7.76
C ALA A 21 -30.15 18.73 -7.98
N ASP A 22 -29.99 19.94 -8.53
CA ASP A 22 -31.07 20.94 -8.69
C ASP A 22 -31.85 21.22 -7.38
N ASN A 23 -31.14 21.28 -6.25
CA ASN A 23 -31.71 21.47 -4.91
C ASN A 23 -32.74 20.40 -4.51
N ARG A 24 -32.59 19.18 -5.04
CA ARG A 24 -33.41 18.02 -4.71
C ARG A 24 -32.53 16.86 -4.28
N LEU A 25 -32.96 16.16 -3.22
CA LEU A 25 -32.37 14.90 -2.82
C LEU A 25 -32.60 13.85 -3.92
N GLN A 26 -31.50 13.33 -4.46
CA GLN A 26 -31.45 12.24 -5.44
C GLN A 26 -30.62 11.10 -4.89
N TYR A 27 -30.66 9.95 -5.57
CA TYR A 27 -29.88 8.79 -5.19
C TYR A 27 -29.41 8.02 -6.42
N GLU A 28 -28.26 7.35 -6.28
CA GLU A 28 -27.71 6.41 -7.25
C GLU A 28 -27.50 5.06 -6.56
N THR A 29 -27.85 3.97 -7.23
CA THR A 29 -27.66 2.62 -6.69
C THR A 29 -27.56 1.59 -7.80
N SER A 30 -26.79 0.53 -7.55
CA SER A 30 -26.75 -0.67 -8.39
C SER A 30 -27.82 -1.70 -8.01
N GLN A 31 -28.69 -1.40 -7.02
CA GLN A 31 -29.79 -2.26 -6.62
C GLN A 31 -31.02 -2.11 -7.53
N ASP A 32 -31.71 -3.21 -7.82
CA ASP A 32 -32.95 -3.21 -8.62
C ASP A 32 -34.12 -2.49 -7.91
N ARG A 33 -34.12 -2.44 -6.58
CA ARG A 33 -35.19 -1.81 -5.79
C ARG A 33 -34.70 -1.33 -4.44
N ILE A 34 -35.09 -0.11 -4.07
CA ILE A 34 -34.84 0.45 -2.74
C ILE A 34 -35.92 0.00 -1.74
N PRO A 35 -35.53 -0.45 -0.53
CA PRO A 35 -36.47 -0.72 0.57
C PRO A 35 -37.41 0.47 0.84
N PRO A 36 -38.74 0.25 0.90
CA PRO A 36 -39.72 1.33 1.14
C PRO A 36 -39.52 2.08 2.46
N GLU A 37 -38.96 1.40 3.46
CA GLU A 37 -38.66 1.94 4.78
C GLU A 37 -37.62 3.07 4.70
N LEU A 38 -36.56 2.87 3.90
CA LEU A 38 -35.54 3.89 3.66
C LEU A 38 -36.11 5.10 2.92
N LEU A 39 -36.92 4.86 1.89
CA LEU A 39 -37.58 5.96 1.16
C LEU A 39 -38.49 6.79 2.07
N SER A 40 -39.17 6.15 3.02
CA SER A 40 -40.00 6.83 4.01
C SER A 40 -39.14 7.63 4.98
N GLU A 41 -38.04 7.05 5.47
CA GLU A 41 -37.08 7.71 6.36
C GLU A 41 -36.45 8.95 5.68
N TRP A 42 -35.97 8.83 4.45
CA TRP A 42 -35.37 9.94 3.71
C TRP A 42 -36.37 11.05 3.42
N LYS A 43 -37.65 10.71 3.17
CA LYS A 43 -38.72 11.71 3.02
C LYS A 43 -38.95 12.50 4.31
N ASN A 44 -38.94 11.82 5.46
CA ASN A 44 -39.12 12.47 6.76
C ASN A 44 -37.95 13.40 7.12
N HIS A 45 -36.75 13.07 6.64
CA HIS A 45 -35.51 13.82 6.89
C HIS A 45 -35.05 14.66 5.69
N LYS A 46 -35.90 14.86 4.69
CA LYS A 46 -35.52 15.39 3.38
C LYS A 46 -34.76 16.71 3.45
N GLN A 47 -35.25 17.67 4.25
CA GLN A 47 -34.60 18.98 4.33
C GLN A 47 -33.23 18.88 5.03
N ALA A 48 -33.15 18.14 6.13
CA ALA A 48 -31.88 17.94 6.85
C ALA A 48 -30.83 17.22 5.98
N LEU A 49 -31.25 16.28 5.12
CA LEU A 49 -30.36 15.61 4.16
C LEU A 49 -29.91 16.56 3.06
N ILE A 50 -30.81 17.39 2.52
CA ILE A 50 -30.44 18.40 1.51
C ILE A 50 -29.46 19.40 2.09
N ASP A 51 -29.73 19.94 3.29
CA ASP A 51 -28.87 20.93 3.94
C ASP A 51 -27.48 20.34 4.23
N PHE A 52 -27.43 19.10 4.75
CA PHE A 52 -26.18 18.40 5.05
C PHE A 52 -25.35 18.11 3.80
N LEU A 53 -25.96 17.52 2.77
CA LEU A 53 -25.26 17.16 1.53
C LEU A 53 -24.83 18.40 0.75
N SER A 54 -25.67 19.46 0.70
CA SER A 54 -25.29 20.72 0.05
C SER A 54 -24.15 21.42 0.78
N HIS A 55 -24.06 21.27 2.11
CA HIS A 55 -22.94 21.79 2.88
C HIS A 55 -21.64 21.04 2.54
N ILE A 56 -21.69 19.71 2.44
CA ILE A 56 -20.57 18.89 1.98
C ILE A 56 -20.16 19.27 0.57
N ASP A 57 -21.10 19.42 -0.37
CA ASP A 57 -20.80 19.81 -1.75
C ASP A 57 -20.20 21.23 -1.80
N SER A 58 -20.65 22.15 -0.95
CA SER A 58 -20.05 23.49 -0.86
C SER A 58 -18.63 23.49 -0.27
N GLU A 59 -18.35 22.61 0.70
CA GLU A 59 -16.99 22.39 1.21
C GLU A 59 -16.13 21.65 0.18
N ALA A 60 -16.70 20.70 -0.57
CA ALA A 60 -16.03 19.96 -1.64
C ALA A 60 -15.71 20.86 -2.85
N ASP A 61 -16.58 21.80 -3.22
CA ASP A 61 -16.33 22.84 -4.22
C ASP A 61 -15.20 23.80 -3.79
N THR A 62 -14.92 23.87 -2.48
CA THR A 62 -13.74 24.59 -1.96
C THR A 62 -12.45 23.83 -2.24
N TYR A 63 -12.52 22.50 -2.38
CA TYR A 63 -11.42 21.65 -2.83
C TYR A 63 -11.62 21.32 -4.31
N GLN A 64 -11.28 22.26 -5.20
CA GLN A 64 -11.06 21.91 -6.61
C GLN A 64 -10.04 20.76 -6.65
N LEU A 65 -10.52 19.54 -6.91
CA LEU A 65 -9.66 18.38 -7.11
C LEU A 65 -8.84 18.67 -8.36
N GLN A 66 -7.60 19.08 -8.16
CA GLN A 66 -6.68 19.33 -9.25
C GLN A 66 -6.24 17.99 -9.83
N ASP A 67 -6.22 17.90 -11.15
CA ASP A 67 -5.63 16.77 -11.85
C ASP A 67 -4.18 16.58 -11.36
N ILE A 68 -3.84 15.33 -11.02
CA ILE A 68 -2.48 14.97 -10.65
C ILE A 68 -1.61 15.19 -11.88
N GLN A 69 -0.85 16.29 -11.89
CA GLN A 69 0.07 16.59 -12.97
C GLN A 69 1.22 15.59 -12.94
N ARG A 70 1.57 15.04 -14.10
CA ARG A 70 2.81 14.29 -14.25
C ARG A 70 3.96 15.27 -14.07
N TYR A 71 4.77 15.06 -13.05
CA TYR A 71 6.02 15.79 -12.91
C TYR A 71 6.99 15.40 -14.02
N ASP A 72 7.71 16.38 -14.55
CA ASP A 72 8.90 16.11 -15.36
C ASP A 72 9.93 15.36 -14.53
N SER A 73 10.77 14.57 -15.21
CA SER A 73 11.85 13.85 -14.54
C SER A 73 12.79 14.84 -13.86
N ALA A 74 12.87 14.77 -12.53
CA ALA A 74 13.80 15.53 -11.70
C ALA A 74 14.82 14.59 -11.06
N GLU A 75 15.99 15.13 -10.72
CA GLU A 75 17.03 14.38 -10.00
C GLU A 75 16.57 13.95 -8.59
N HIS A 76 15.70 14.74 -7.97
CA HIS A 76 15.17 14.47 -6.65
C HIS A 76 13.83 15.17 -6.38
N TYR A 77 13.04 14.62 -5.47
CA TYR A 77 11.70 15.12 -5.11
C TYR A 77 11.58 15.40 -3.61
N PRO A 78 10.71 16.33 -3.17
CA PRO A 78 10.41 16.47 -1.75
C PRO A 78 9.76 15.19 -1.19
N LEU A 79 9.99 14.88 0.08
CA LEU A 79 9.24 13.82 0.77
C LEU A 79 7.79 14.28 1.01
N SER A 80 6.85 13.35 0.91
CA SER A 80 5.49 13.57 1.44
C SER A 80 5.51 13.74 2.96
N PHE A 81 4.47 14.33 3.55
CA PHE A 81 4.39 14.47 5.01
C PHE A 81 4.48 13.13 5.76
N ALA A 82 3.88 12.07 5.20
CA ALA A 82 3.98 10.73 5.77
C ALA A 82 5.42 10.20 5.74
N GLN A 83 6.12 10.39 4.61
CA GLN A 83 7.52 10.00 4.48
C GLN A 83 8.43 10.81 5.39
N GLN A 84 8.22 12.13 5.53
CA GLN A 84 9.01 12.98 6.43
C GLN A 84 8.94 12.48 7.88
N ARG A 85 7.74 12.06 8.33
CA ARG A 85 7.55 11.50 9.66
C ARG A 85 8.35 10.21 9.86
N LEU A 86 8.29 9.29 8.91
CA LEU A 86 9.04 8.03 8.98
C LEU A 86 10.54 8.26 8.91
N TRP A 87 10.99 9.14 8.02
CA TRP A 87 12.40 9.56 7.91
C TRP A 87 12.92 10.15 9.23
N PHE A 88 12.14 11.03 9.87
CA PHE A 88 12.52 11.62 11.15
C PHE A 88 12.66 10.57 12.27
N ILE A 89 11.72 9.62 12.35
CA ILE A 89 11.78 8.52 13.31
C ILE A 89 12.99 7.62 13.05
N ASP A 90 13.30 7.36 11.78
CA ASP A 90 14.50 6.62 11.37
C ASP A 90 15.78 7.31 11.84
N GLN A 91 15.87 8.64 11.69
CA GLN A 91 17.04 9.41 12.12
C GLN A 91 17.26 9.41 13.63
N ILE A 92 16.19 9.40 14.43
CA ILE A 92 16.30 9.35 15.89
C ILE A 92 16.84 8.01 16.37
N ASN A 93 16.42 6.91 15.74
CA ASN A 93 16.72 5.56 16.17
C ASN A 93 17.94 4.95 15.46
N GLU A 94 18.57 5.70 14.55
CA GLU A 94 19.60 5.19 13.62
C GLU A 94 19.12 3.97 12.82
N GLY A 95 17.85 4.00 12.41
CA GLY A 95 17.17 2.86 11.81
C GLY A 95 16.12 2.21 12.72
N SER A 96 15.09 1.61 12.13
CA SER A 96 14.09 0.85 12.88
C SER A 96 13.44 -0.25 12.05
N PRO A 97 13.30 -1.49 12.56
CA PRO A 97 12.57 -2.55 11.87
C PRO A 97 11.04 -2.44 12.06
N GLN A 98 10.55 -1.49 12.86
CA GLN A 98 9.12 -1.37 13.18
C GLN A 98 8.23 -1.10 11.96
N TYR A 99 8.83 -0.59 10.88
CA TYR A 99 8.15 -0.29 9.63
C TYR A 99 8.44 -1.31 8.52
N ASN A 100 8.94 -2.50 8.88
CA ASN A 100 9.06 -3.62 7.97
C ASN A 100 7.68 -4.26 7.73
N CYS A 101 7.21 -4.22 6.49
CA CYS A 101 6.04 -4.94 6.01
C CYS A 101 6.50 -6.28 5.43
N LYS A 102 6.60 -7.30 6.27
CA LYS A 102 6.98 -8.66 5.88
C LYS A 102 5.77 -9.49 5.44
N GLY A 103 5.95 -10.29 4.40
CA GLY A 103 5.07 -11.41 4.10
C GLY A 103 5.82 -12.61 3.54
N ASP A 104 5.10 -13.72 3.38
CA ASP A 104 5.63 -14.94 2.80
C ASP A 104 4.59 -15.67 1.96
N PHE A 105 5.08 -16.46 1.01
CA PHE A 105 4.27 -17.42 0.26
C PHE A 105 5.07 -18.69 0.01
N ARG A 106 4.35 -19.82 -0.06
CA ARG A 106 4.94 -21.12 -0.36
C ARG A 106 4.42 -21.63 -1.69
N LEU A 107 5.34 -21.83 -2.63
CA LEU A 107 5.05 -22.40 -3.93
C LEU A 107 5.36 -23.88 -3.91
N ARG A 108 4.37 -24.72 -4.22
CA ARG A 108 4.52 -26.19 -4.26
C ARG A 108 4.53 -26.72 -5.70
N GLU A 109 5.27 -26.03 -6.56
CA GLU A 109 5.42 -26.35 -7.97
C GLU A 109 6.84 -26.03 -8.43
N LYS A 110 7.17 -26.39 -9.68
CA LYS A 110 8.44 -26.00 -10.30
C LYS A 110 8.48 -24.48 -10.43
N LEU A 111 9.58 -23.88 -9.99
CA LEU A 111 9.84 -22.45 -10.17
C LEU A 111 10.84 -22.24 -11.30
N ASN A 112 10.49 -21.45 -12.29
CA ASN A 112 11.46 -20.94 -13.25
C ASN A 112 12.21 -19.77 -12.60
N LEU A 113 13.44 -20.02 -12.13
CA LEU A 113 14.25 -19.02 -11.44
C LEU A 113 14.52 -17.77 -12.29
N ASN A 114 14.79 -17.95 -13.60
CA ASN A 114 15.01 -16.83 -14.49
C ASN A 114 13.75 -15.95 -14.62
N ALA A 115 12.58 -16.57 -14.77
CA ALA A 115 11.33 -15.84 -14.83
C ALA A 115 11.03 -15.12 -13.51
N PHE A 116 11.31 -15.74 -12.37
CA PHE A 116 11.15 -15.11 -11.05
C PHE A 116 12.04 -13.87 -10.91
N THR A 117 13.32 -13.99 -11.25
CA THR A 117 14.28 -12.87 -11.21
C THR A 117 13.86 -11.72 -12.13
N GLU A 118 13.43 -12.02 -13.36
CA GLU A 118 12.91 -11.01 -14.28
C GLU A 118 11.62 -10.35 -13.77
N THR A 119 10.73 -11.10 -13.11
CA THR A 119 9.53 -10.51 -12.48
C THR A 119 9.90 -9.48 -11.42
N ILE A 120 10.85 -9.78 -10.52
CA ILE A 120 11.30 -8.82 -9.50
C ILE A 120 11.95 -7.59 -10.15
N LYS A 121 12.74 -7.79 -11.22
CA LYS A 121 13.32 -6.69 -11.98
C LYS A 121 12.25 -5.79 -12.61
N MET A 122 11.29 -6.38 -13.31
CA MET A 122 10.16 -5.65 -13.92
C MET A 122 9.34 -4.90 -12.88
N LEU A 123 9.14 -5.48 -11.70
CA LEU A 123 8.46 -4.83 -10.60
C LEU A 123 9.21 -3.56 -10.15
N LEU A 124 10.53 -3.64 -9.95
CA LEU A 124 11.36 -2.47 -9.57
C LEU A 124 11.38 -1.41 -10.68
N GLU A 125 11.50 -1.82 -11.95
CA GLU A 125 11.46 -0.90 -13.09
C GLU A 125 10.12 -0.16 -13.17
N ARG A 126 9.01 -0.89 -12.95
CA ARG A 126 7.65 -0.34 -12.99
C ARG A 126 7.34 0.57 -11.79
N HIS A 127 7.83 0.24 -10.60
CA HIS A 127 7.46 0.92 -9.36
C HIS A 127 8.66 1.66 -8.75
N GLU A 128 8.79 2.93 -9.11
CA GLU A 128 9.92 3.77 -8.66
C GLU A 128 10.03 3.85 -7.13
N SER A 129 8.90 3.82 -6.42
CA SER A 129 8.87 3.88 -4.95
C SER A 129 9.72 2.79 -4.28
N LEU A 130 9.81 1.60 -4.88
CA LEU A 130 10.62 0.49 -4.34
C LEU A 130 12.12 0.71 -4.51
N ARG A 131 12.52 1.59 -5.43
CA ARG A 131 13.91 1.97 -5.72
C ARG A 131 14.21 3.42 -5.35
N THR A 132 13.32 4.08 -4.61
CA THR A 132 13.55 5.40 -4.04
C THR A 132 14.30 5.29 -2.72
N CYS A 133 15.42 5.99 -2.62
CA CYS A 133 16.14 6.21 -1.38
C CYS A 133 15.94 7.65 -0.89
N PHE A 134 16.28 7.91 0.37
CA PHE A 134 16.06 9.20 1.04
C PHE A 134 17.41 9.81 1.42
N LYS A 135 17.76 10.95 0.81
CA LYS A 135 19.06 11.61 0.97
C LYS A 135 18.89 13.04 1.48
N ILE A 136 19.90 13.57 2.16
CA ILE A 136 19.94 14.99 2.51
C ILE A 136 20.59 15.74 1.34
N ILE A 137 19.85 16.69 0.76
CA ILE A 137 20.31 17.58 -0.31
C ILE A 137 19.91 19.00 0.10
N ASP A 138 20.87 19.93 0.12
CA ASP A 138 20.68 21.30 0.59
C ASP A 138 20.03 21.38 2.00
N ASN A 139 20.49 20.52 2.92
CA ASN A 139 19.98 20.37 4.28
C ASN A 139 18.51 19.93 4.41
N GLU A 140 17.88 19.48 3.32
CA GLU A 140 16.51 18.93 3.34
C GLU A 140 16.51 17.46 2.91
N PRO A 141 15.65 16.61 3.53
CA PRO A 141 15.46 15.27 3.01
C PRO A 141 14.76 15.32 1.65
N ARG A 142 15.29 14.55 0.70
CA ARG A 142 14.78 14.39 -0.65
C ARG A 142 14.68 12.91 -1.02
N GLN A 143 13.68 12.59 -1.84
CA GLN A 143 13.51 11.31 -2.51
C GLN A 143 14.43 11.30 -3.74
N VAL A 144 15.24 10.26 -3.87
CA VAL A 144 16.13 10.02 -5.02
C VAL A 144 15.81 8.65 -5.58
N VAL A 145 15.36 8.62 -6.82
CA VAL A 145 15.00 7.40 -7.53
C VAL A 145 16.28 6.77 -8.09
N MET A 146 16.64 5.57 -7.62
CA MET A 146 17.84 4.86 -8.06
C MET A 146 17.63 4.27 -9.47
N THR A 147 18.63 4.45 -10.33
CA THR A 147 18.66 3.91 -11.70
C THR A 147 19.68 2.77 -11.86
N ASP A 148 20.67 2.70 -10.98
CA ASP A 148 21.65 1.63 -10.90
C ASP A 148 21.54 0.95 -9.53
N TYR A 149 21.28 -0.35 -9.54
CA TYR A 149 21.01 -1.15 -8.35
C TYR A 149 21.15 -2.65 -8.63
N ASP A 150 21.55 -3.39 -7.61
CA ASP A 150 21.48 -4.85 -7.62
C ASP A 150 20.06 -5.32 -7.27
N LEU A 151 19.66 -6.47 -7.83
CA LEU A 151 18.37 -7.07 -7.49
C LEU A 151 18.38 -7.53 -6.03
N PRO A 152 17.33 -7.22 -5.23
CA PRO A 152 17.31 -7.48 -3.81
C PRO A 152 16.87 -8.93 -3.51
N ILE A 153 17.41 -9.90 -4.26
CA ILE A 153 17.08 -11.32 -4.14
C ILE A 153 18.25 -12.05 -3.49
N THR A 154 17.97 -12.83 -2.44
CA THR A 154 18.95 -13.74 -1.84
C THR A 154 18.42 -15.17 -1.90
N GLU A 155 19.20 -16.05 -2.52
CA GLU A 155 18.81 -17.45 -2.75
C GLU A 155 19.43 -18.39 -1.71
N TYR A 156 18.63 -19.33 -1.22
CA TYR A 156 19.06 -20.38 -0.30
C TYR A 156 18.58 -21.75 -0.78
N ASP A 157 19.50 -22.70 -0.96
CA ASP A 157 19.15 -24.10 -1.22
C ASP A 157 19.25 -24.93 0.05
N LEU A 158 18.10 -25.34 0.57
CA LEU A 158 17.97 -26.20 1.75
C LEU A 158 17.52 -27.61 1.37
N SER A 159 17.46 -27.95 0.08
CA SER A 159 16.86 -29.20 -0.41
C SER A 159 17.54 -30.45 0.12
N ASN A 160 18.84 -30.36 0.39
CA ASN A 160 19.67 -31.45 0.92
C ASN A 160 19.61 -31.59 2.46
N LEU A 161 18.89 -30.72 3.17
CA LEU A 161 18.76 -30.78 4.63
C LEU A 161 17.63 -31.71 5.07
N SER A 162 17.64 -32.10 6.35
CA SER A 162 16.50 -32.79 6.94
C SER A 162 15.28 -31.88 7.06
N GLU A 163 14.07 -32.43 7.07
CA GLU A 163 12.83 -31.65 7.20
C GLU A 163 12.77 -30.79 8.48
N ILE A 164 13.40 -31.26 9.56
CA ILE A 164 13.51 -30.49 10.80
C ILE A 164 14.43 -29.28 10.60
N ALA A 165 15.61 -29.49 10.00
CA ALA A 165 16.55 -28.41 9.73
C ALA A 165 15.97 -27.37 8.75
N LYS A 166 15.30 -27.81 7.68
CA LYS A 166 14.58 -26.92 6.74
C LYS A 166 13.63 -25.98 7.47
N LYS A 167 12.75 -26.52 8.33
CA LYS A 167 11.79 -25.72 9.12
C LYS A 167 12.48 -24.73 10.06
N GLN A 168 13.58 -25.14 10.70
CA GLN A 168 14.35 -24.27 11.58
C GLN A 168 14.99 -23.10 10.81
N HIS A 169 15.57 -23.36 9.64
CA HIS A 169 16.15 -22.32 8.80
C HIS A 169 15.10 -21.34 8.27
N VAL A 170 13.97 -21.82 7.75
CA VAL A 170 12.87 -20.94 7.28
C VAL A 170 12.38 -20.03 8.42
N LYS A 171 12.17 -20.60 9.62
CA LYS A 171 11.76 -19.81 10.80
C LYS A 171 12.84 -18.79 11.19
N LYS A 172 14.12 -19.14 11.08
CA LYS A 172 15.23 -18.24 11.36
C LYS A 172 15.23 -17.07 10.38
N PHE A 173 15.16 -17.35 9.09
CA PHE A 173 15.13 -16.31 8.05
C PHE A 173 13.93 -15.37 8.21
N GLY A 174 12.76 -15.91 8.55
CA GLY A 174 11.57 -15.09 8.84
C GLY A 174 11.76 -14.13 10.02
N LYS A 175 12.52 -14.52 11.05
CA LYS A 175 12.86 -13.64 12.20
C LYS A 175 13.95 -12.63 11.86
N GLU A 176 14.91 -13.03 11.03
CA GLU A 176 15.95 -12.13 10.53
C GLU A 176 15.29 -10.99 9.74
N GLU A 177 14.33 -11.27 8.86
CA GLU A 177 13.60 -10.22 8.13
C GLU A 177 12.76 -9.29 9.02
N GLU A 178 12.21 -9.80 10.13
CA GLU A 178 11.47 -8.99 11.11
C GLU A 178 12.36 -7.99 11.85
N SER A 179 13.66 -8.26 11.97
CA SER A 179 14.59 -7.47 12.80
C SER A 179 15.64 -6.71 11.99
N GLN A 180 15.87 -7.10 10.74
CA GLN A 180 16.83 -6.46 9.86
C GLN A 180 16.29 -5.10 9.40
N ILE A 181 16.98 -4.04 9.85
CA ILE A 181 16.70 -2.64 9.51
C ILE A 181 16.99 -2.38 8.03
N PHE A 182 16.23 -1.48 7.41
CA PHE A 182 16.57 -0.90 6.11
C PHE A 182 17.41 0.37 6.32
N ASN A 183 18.49 0.50 5.57
CA ASN A 183 19.17 1.79 5.43
C ASN A 183 18.42 2.64 4.40
N LEU A 184 17.54 3.54 4.88
CA LEU A 184 16.72 4.40 4.02
C LEU A 184 17.53 5.27 3.04
N ARG A 185 18.83 5.44 3.26
CA ARG A 185 19.71 6.24 2.40
C ARG A 185 20.23 5.50 1.16
N ALA A 186 20.21 4.17 1.18
CA ALA A 186 20.96 3.37 0.21
C ALA A 186 20.25 2.08 -0.22
N ASP A 187 19.43 1.48 0.64
CA ASP A 187 18.77 0.23 0.32
C ASP A 187 17.62 0.47 -0.67
N LEU A 188 17.34 -0.54 -1.49
CA LEU A 188 16.03 -0.66 -2.11
C LEU A 188 14.99 -0.92 -1.02
N MET A 189 13.79 -0.38 -1.18
CA MET A 189 12.70 -0.52 -0.20
C MET A 189 11.99 -1.88 -0.30
N LEU A 190 12.69 -2.88 -0.83
CA LEU A 190 12.26 -4.27 -1.00
C LEU A 190 13.46 -5.19 -0.72
N ARG A 191 13.23 -6.27 0.03
CA ARG A 191 14.11 -7.45 0.12
C ARG A 191 13.32 -8.70 -0.18
N VAL A 192 13.94 -9.66 -0.86
CA VAL A 192 13.35 -10.95 -1.22
C VAL A 192 14.31 -12.07 -0.89
N ARG A 193 13.84 -13.10 -0.17
CA ARG A 193 14.57 -14.35 0.02
C ARG A 193 13.83 -15.47 -0.68
N LEU A 194 14.51 -16.16 -1.59
CA LEU A 194 14.01 -17.35 -2.26
C LEU A 194 14.66 -18.59 -1.64
N ILE A 195 13.85 -19.45 -1.02
CA ILE A 195 14.34 -20.61 -0.26
C ILE A 195 13.82 -21.89 -0.92
N LYS A 196 14.72 -22.65 -1.56
CA LYS A 196 14.41 -23.96 -2.14
C LYS A 196 14.40 -25.04 -1.05
N LEU A 197 13.26 -25.70 -0.87
CA LEU A 197 13.07 -26.83 0.07
C LEU A 197 13.10 -28.19 -0.64
N ALA A 198 12.69 -28.22 -1.91
CA ALA A 198 12.76 -29.36 -2.82
C ALA A 198 12.65 -28.86 -4.27
N GLU A 199 12.69 -29.77 -5.24
CA GLU A 199 12.57 -29.39 -6.67
C GLU A 199 11.30 -28.61 -7.01
N ASN A 200 10.19 -28.94 -6.32
CA ASN A 200 8.87 -28.32 -6.51
C ASN A 200 8.36 -27.69 -5.20
N ASP A 201 9.24 -27.22 -4.32
CA ASP A 201 8.82 -26.66 -3.02
C ASP A 201 9.73 -25.50 -2.65
N TYR A 202 9.18 -24.29 -2.68
CA TYR A 202 9.88 -23.05 -2.44
C TYR A 202 9.13 -22.22 -1.41
N VAL A 203 9.87 -21.56 -0.53
CA VAL A 203 9.35 -20.50 0.34
C VAL A 203 9.96 -19.20 -0.14
N ILE A 204 9.11 -18.21 -0.40
CA ILE A 204 9.53 -16.86 -0.76
C ILE A 204 9.15 -15.96 0.41
N LEU A 205 10.14 -15.30 0.98
CA LEU A 205 9.95 -14.22 1.95
C LEU A 205 10.14 -12.90 1.21
N TYR A 206 9.29 -11.93 1.47
CA TYR A 206 9.52 -10.56 1.04
C TYR A 206 9.39 -9.62 2.23
N THR A 207 10.08 -8.50 2.17
CA THR A 207 9.94 -7.42 3.15
C THR A 207 10.04 -6.09 2.43
N ILE A 208 9.05 -5.24 2.62
CA ILE A 208 9.00 -3.89 2.06
C ILE A 208 9.04 -2.89 3.20
N HIS A 209 9.76 -1.79 3.04
CA HIS A 209 9.71 -0.72 4.05
C HIS A 209 8.46 0.14 3.84
N HIS A 210 7.70 0.40 4.90
CA HIS A 210 6.42 1.12 4.85
C HIS A 210 6.54 2.56 4.32
N ILE A 211 7.76 3.13 4.26
CA ILE A 211 7.99 4.45 3.64
C ILE A 211 7.71 4.47 2.12
N ALA A 212 7.73 3.30 1.47
CA ALA A 212 7.55 3.12 0.03
C ALA A 212 6.24 2.42 -0.36
N CYS A 213 5.47 1.95 0.62
CA CYS A 213 4.29 1.13 0.39
C CYS A 213 3.26 1.31 1.51
N ASP A 214 1.99 1.16 1.17
CA ASP A 214 0.86 1.14 2.11
C ASP A 214 0.01 -0.12 1.90
N SER A 215 -1.03 -0.30 2.72
CA SER A 215 -1.89 -1.48 2.66
C SER A 215 -2.56 -1.69 1.30
N TRP A 216 -2.82 -0.63 0.53
CA TRP A 216 -3.41 -0.76 -0.81
C TRP A 216 -2.37 -1.21 -1.84
N SER A 217 -1.19 -0.58 -1.78
CA SER A 217 -0.04 -0.91 -2.61
C SER A 217 0.43 -2.35 -2.38
N MET A 218 0.32 -2.87 -1.15
CA MET A 218 0.59 -4.28 -0.84
C MET A 218 -0.33 -5.25 -1.60
N ALA A 219 -1.62 -4.90 -1.77
CA ALA A 219 -2.55 -5.73 -2.54
C ALA A 219 -2.20 -5.74 -4.03
N ILE A 220 -1.72 -4.61 -4.57
CA ILE A 220 -1.24 -4.50 -5.96
C ILE A 220 0.05 -5.29 -6.14
N PHE A 221 0.98 -5.21 -5.18
CA PHE A 221 2.26 -5.94 -5.21
C PHE A 221 2.08 -7.46 -5.28
N LEU A 222 1.01 -8.00 -4.67
CA LEU A 222 0.74 -9.44 -4.61
C LEU A 222 -0.06 -10.00 -5.80
N ASN A 223 -0.53 -9.14 -6.72
CA ASN A 223 -1.36 -9.51 -7.87
C ASN A 223 -0.52 -9.74 -9.13
#